data_AF-A0A7X6Q8H3-F1
#
_entry.id   AF-A0A7X6Q8H3-F1
#
_cell.length_a   1.000
_cell.length_b   1.000
_cell.length_c   1.000
_cell.angle_alpha   90.00
_cell.angle_beta   90.00
_cell.angle_gamma   90.00
#
_symmetry.space_group_name_H-M   'P 1'
#
loop_
_entity.id
_entity.type
_entity.pdbx_description
1 polymer ?
#
loop_
_entity_poly.entity_id
_entity_poly.type
_entity_poly.pdbx_seq_one_letter_code
_entity_poly.pdbx_strand_id
1 'polypeptide(L)'
;MSSKRLPLSDEEMRQLAMRHPTPFHLYDDKGIRENARAFRKDFGWVDGFKNYFAVKACPNPSILKILREEGFGADCSSLPELLMAQQVGFKGEEIMFTSNDTPPEEFKAAYEMGAVINLDDITHIDA
;
A
#
# COMPACT_ATOMS: atom_id res chain seq x y z
N MET A 1 26.85 10.04 4.17
CA MET A 1 25.73 9.76 3.25
C MET A 1 25.35 8.30 3.39
N SER A 2 24.06 7.97 3.44
CA SER A 2 23.64 6.55 3.39
C SER A 2 24.08 5.97 2.05
N SER A 3 24.89 4.91 2.05
CA SER A 3 25.29 4.24 0.81
C SER A 3 24.09 3.42 0.32
N LYS A 4 23.45 3.86 -0.76
CA LYS A 4 22.39 3.07 -1.39
C LYS A 4 23.04 1.93 -2.16
N ARG A 5 22.91 0.70 -1.65
CA ARG A 5 23.21 -0.50 -2.45
C ARG A 5 22.00 -0.81 -3.32
N LEU A 6 22.21 -0.85 -4.62
CA LEU A 6 21.23 -1.38 -5.56
C LEU A 6 21.31 -2.91 -5.56
N PRO A 7 20.20 -3.62 -5.79
CA PRO A 7 20.18 -5.08 -5.87
C PRO A 7 20.85 -5.62 -7.14
N LEU A 8 21.11 -4.76 -8.12
CA LEU A 8 21.72 -5.08 -9.41
C LEU A 8 22.97 -4.22 -9.67
N SER A 9 23.89 -4.77 -10.46
CA SER A 9 25.06 -4.06 -11.00
C SER A 9 24.68 -3.13 -12.17
N ASP A 10 25.59 -2.21 -12.53
CA ASP A 10 25.41 -1.32 -13.70
C ASP A 10 25.22 -2.12 -14.99
N GLU A 11 25.97 -3.21 -15.16
CA GLU A 11 25.88 -4.08 -16.32
C GLU A 11 24.50 -4.76 -16.43
N GLU A 12 23.99 -5.32 -15.33
CA GLU A 12 22.65 -5.93 -15.31
C GLU A 12 21.54 -4.92 -15.61
N MET A 13 21.66 -3.69 -15.08
CA MET A 13 20.72 -2.60 -15.37
C MET A 13 20.73 -2.21 -16.85
N ARG A 14 21.91 -2.12 -17.49
CA ARG A 14 22.03 -1.87 -18.94
C ARG A 14 21.42 -3.00 -19.76
N GLN A 15 21.62 -4.25 -19.34
CA GLN A 15 21.01 -5.40 -20.01
C GLN A 15 19.49 -5.40 -19.91
N LEU A 16 18.91 -4.94 -18.81
CA LEU A 16 17.46 -4.73 -18.71
C LEU A 16 16.99 -3.59 -19.62
N ALA A 17 17.72 -2.47 -19.67
CA ALA A 17 17.42 -1.33 -20.54
C ALA A 17 17.48 -1.65 -22.03
N MET A 18 18.31 -2.61 -22.45
CA MET A 18 18.35 -3.11 -23.83
C MET A 18 17.22 -4.09 -24.14
N ARG A 19 16.75 -4.86 -23.14
CA ARG A 19 15.70 -5.88 -23.30
C ARG A 19 14.28 -5.33 -23.21
N HIS A 20 14.07 -4.24 -22.48
CA HIS A 20 12.76 -3.64 -22.26
C HIS A 20 12.73 -2.18 -22.78
N PRO A 21 11.64 -1.75 -23.43
CA PRO A 21 11.46 -0.34 -23.81
C PRO A 21 11.60 0.57 -22.59
N THR A 22 12.33 1.67 -22.75
CA THR A 22 12.56 2.65 -21.70
C THR A 22 11.70 3.91 -21.90
N PRO A 23 11.29 4.61 -20.82
CA PRO A 23 11.58 4.32 -19.41
C PRO A 23 10.68 3.24 -18.81
N PHE A 24 11.20 2.50 -17.82
CA PHE A 24 10.41 1.60 -16.97
C PHE A 24 10.82 1.74 -15.50
N HIS A 25 9.94 1.30 -14.60
CA HIS A 25 10.25 1.18 -13.17
C HIS A 25 10.68 -0.25 -12.85
N LEU A 26 11.70 -0.39 -12.02
CA LEU A 26 12.16 -1.65 -11.47
C LEU A 26 11.91 -1.65 -9.95
N TYR A 27 11.20 -2.66 -9.47
CA TYR A 27 10.91 -2.85 -8.05
C TYR A 27 11.62 -4.11 -7.55
N ASP A 28 12.25 -4.01 -6.38
CA ASP A 28 12.93 -5.12 -5.72
C ASP A 28 11.98 -5.84 -4.76
N ASP A 29 11.37 -6.93 -5.20
CA ASP A 29 10.45 -7.75 -4.37
C ASP A 29 11.11 -8.15 -3.04
N LYS A 30 12.36 -8.62 -3.09
CA LYS A 30 13.09 -9.06 -1.91
C LYS A 30 13.28 -7.89 -0.94
N GLY A 31 13.73 -6.74 -1.45
CA GLY A 31 13.90 -5.54 -0.64
C GLY A 31 12.59 -5.04 -0.01
N ILE A 32 11.47 -5.10 -0.75
CA ILE A 32 10.14 -4.74 -0.22
C ILE A 32 9.76 -5.67 0.93
N ARG A 33 9.90 -6.98 0.76
CA ARG A 33 9.57 -7.97 1.81
C ARG A 33 10.46 -7.84 3.03
N GLU A 34 11.77 -7.67 2.85
CA GLU A 34 12.72 -7.49 3.95
C GLU A 34 12.38 -6.24 4.78
N ASN A 35 12.05 -5.12 4.12
CA ASN A 35 11.62 -3.90 4.79
C ASN A 35 10.29 -4.10 5.55
N ALA A 36 9.30 -4.76 4.93
CA ALA A 36 8.02 -5.05 5.57
C ALA A 36 8.18 -5.89 6.83
N ARG A 37 9.00 -6.95 6.77
CA ARG A 37 9.31 -7.84 7.90
C ARG A 37 10.08 -7.12 9.00
N ALA A 38 11.09 -6.32 8.64
CA ALA A 38 11.85 -5.53 9.60
C ALA A 38 10.93 -4.57 10.37
N PHE A 39 10.07 -3.84 9.65
CA PHE A 39 9.11 -2.93 10.25
C PHE A 39 8.16 -3.66 11.22
N ARG A 40 7.55 -4.77 10.79
CA ARG A 40 6.67 -5.56 11.68
C ARG A 40 7.38 -6.08 12.91
N LYS A 41 8.66 -6.47 12.77
CA LYS A 41 9.47 -6.93 13.90
C LYS A 41 9.68 -5.81 14.92
N ASP A 42 9.98 -4.60 14.47
CA ASP A 42 10.23 -3.45 15.35
C ASP A 42 9.00 -3.03 16.17
N PHE A 43 7.79 -3.29 15.65
CA PHE A 43 6.52 -3.06 16.34
C PHE A 43 5.88 -4.33 16.93
N GLY A 44 6.58 -5.47 16.89
CA GLY A 44 6.04 -6.76 17.36
C GLY A 44 5.73 -6.83 18.86
N TRP A 45 6.11 -5.81 19.63
CA TRP A 45 5.79 -5.65 21.04
C TRP A 45 4.39 -5.04 21.29
N VAL A 46 3.76 -4.47 20.26
CA VAL A 46 2.40 -3.90 20.33
C VAL A 46 1.40 -4.97 19.90
N ASP A 47 0.60 -5.46 20.85
CA ASP A 47 -0.44 -6.44 20.55
C ASP A 47 -1.47 -5.87 19.57
N GLY A 48 -1.86 -6.67 18.57
CA GLY A 48 -2.79 -6.25 17.53
C GLY A 48 -2.27 -5.20 16.53
N PHE A 49 -0.99 -4.80 16.59
CA PHE A 49 -0.47 -3.80 15.65
C PHE A 49 -0.53 -4.27 14.19
N LYS A 50 -1.12 -3.42 13.34
CA LYS A 50 -1.13 -3.57 11.89
C LYS A 50 -0.64 -2.28 11.26
N ASN A 51 0.37 -2.39 10.40
CA ASN A 51 0.80 -1.27 9.59
C ASN A 51 -0.03 -1.22 8.30
N TYR A 52 -0.63 -0.07 8.02
CA TYR A 52 -1.38 0.16 6.78
C TYR A 52 -0.49 0.91 5.79
N PHE A 53 -0.25 0.32 4.62
CA PHE A 53 0.55 0.97 3.58
C PHE A 53 -0.29 2.04 2.88
N ALA A 54 0.19 3.28 2.87
CA ALA A 54 -0.43 4.36 2.12
C ALA A 54 -0.37 4.08 0.61
N VAL A 55 -1.49 3.65 0.02
CA VAL A 55 -1.58 3.18 -1.37
C VAL A 55 -1.12 4.27 -2.35
N LYS A 56 -1.45 5.54 -2.07
CA LYS A 56 -0.99 6.73 -2.81
C LYS A 56 0.51 6.84 -3.01
N ALA A 57 1.33 6.22 -2.14
CA ALA A 57 2.78 6.22 -2.31
C ALA A 57 3.23 5.37 -3.50
N CYS A 58 2.52 4.27 -3.79
CA CYS A 58 2.79 3.41 -4.93
C CYS A 58 1.55 2.54 -5.25
N PRO A 59 0.59 3.05 -6.05
CA PRO A 59 -0.66 2.35 -6.36
C PRO A 59 -0.43 1.25 -7.42
N ASN A 60 0.33 0.22 -7.04
CA ASN A 60 0.69 -0.90 -7.88
C ASN A 60 0.14 -2.21 -7.28
N PRO A 61 -0.81 -2.89 -7.95
CA PRO A 61 -1.46 -4.10 -7.42
C PRO A 61 -0.48 -5.22 -7.06
N SER A 62 0.63 -5.36 -7.78
CA SER A 62 1.66 -6.36 -7.49
C SER A 62 2.39 -6.06 -6.18
N ILE A 63 2.67 -4.78 -5.90
CA ILE A 63 3.31 -4.35 -4.64
C ILE A 63 2.33 -4.48 -3.48
N LEU A 64 1.08 -4.09 -3.68
CA LEU A 64 0.03 -4.28 -2.67
C LEU A 64 -0.15 -5.76 -2.33
N LYS A 65 -0.07 -6.66 -3.32
CA LYS A 65 -0.14 -8.10 -3.10
C LYS A 65 1.01 -8.60 -2.23
N ILE A 66 2.24 -8.15 -2.52
CA ILE A 66 3.43 -8.47 -1.71
C ILE A 66 3.22 -7.99 -0.27
N LEU A 67 2.79 -6.75 -0.06
CA LEU A 67 2.58 -6.19 1.27
C LEU A 67 1.47 -6.91 2.04
N ARG A 68 0.39 -7.32 1.37
CA ARG A 68 -0.67 -8.15 1.96
C ARG A 68 -0.14 -9.50 2.43
N GLU A 69 0.67 -10.17 1.61
CA GLU A 69 1.34 -11.43 1.98
C GLU A 69 2.28 -11.26 3.18
N GLU A 70 2.91 -10.08 3.31
CA GLU A 70 3.72 -9.72 4.47
C GLU A 70 2.89 -9.18 5.66
N GLY A 71 1.56 -9.25 5.60
CA GLY A 71 0.63 -8.95 6.70
C GLY A 71 0.35 -7.47 6.97
N PHE A 72 0.59 -6.61 5.98
CA PHE A 72 0.19 -5.20 6.05
C PHE A 72 -1.30 -5.05 5.72
N GLY A 73 -1.90 -3.93 6.16
CA GLY A 73 -3.15 -3.41 5.62
C GLY A 73 -2.91 -2.41 4.48
N ALA A 74 -3.99 -1.89 3.89
CA ALA A 74 -3.97 -0.84 2.88
C ALA A 74 -4.65 0.43 3.43
N ASP A 75 -3.96 1.57 3.39
CA ASP A 75 -4.54 2.88 3.67
C ASP A 75 -4.83 3.57 2.34
N CYS A 76 -6.11 3.69 2.04
CA CYS A 76 -6.66 4.21 0.79
C CYS A 76 -7.22 5.61 1.03
N SER A 77 -7.03 6.51 0.06
CA SER A 77 -7.56 7.88 0.11
C SER A 77 -8.48 8.21 -1.05
N SER A 78 -8.94 7.22 -1.81
CA SER A 78 -9.92 7.39 -2.89
C SER A 78 -10.61 6.08 -3.28
N LEU A 79 -11.76 6.16 -3.94
CA LEU A 79 -12.48 5.00 -4.47
C LEU A 79 -11.63 4.10 -5.39
N PRO A 80 -10.81 4.60 -6.35
CA PRO A 80 -9.93 3.75 -7.13
C PRO A 80 -8.94 2.93 -6.28
N GLU A 81 -8.43 3.50 -5.18
CA GLU A 81 -7.55 2.78 -4.27
C GLU A 81 -8.29 1.72 -3.45
N LEU A 82 -9.51 2.01 -3.00
CA LEU A 82 -10.39 1.02 -2.34
C LEU A 82 -10.66 -0.18 -3.25
N LEU A 83 -11.03 0.08 -4.50
CA LEU A 83 -11.28 -0.96 -5.50
C LEU A 83 -10.00 -1.77 -5.80
N MET A 84 -8.85 -1.11 -5.90
CA MET A 84 -7.57 -1.78 -6.09
C MET A 84 -7.23 -2.70 -4.91
N ALA A 85 -7.39 -2.22 -3.67
CA ALA A 85 -7.15 -3.02 -2.47
C ALA A 85 -8.09 -4.24 -2.42
N GLN A 86 -9.38 -4.04 -2.72
CA GLN A 86 -10.34 -5.14 -2.80
C GLN A 86 -9.95 -6.17 -3.87
N GLN A 87 -9.55 -5.74 -5.07
CA GLN A 87 -9.12 -6.62 -6.16
C GLN A 87 -7.86 -7.42 -5.82
N VAL A 88 -6.94 -6.84 -5.05
CA VAL A 88 -5.74 -7.53 -4.55
C VAL A 88 -6.07 -8.51 -3.41
N GLY A 89 -7.27 -8.41 -2.83
CA GLY A 89 -7.82 -9.33 -1.85
C GLY A 89 -7.69 -8.89 -0.40
N PHE A 90 -7.48 -7.59 -0.14
CA PHE A 90 -7.68 -7.02 1.20
C PHE A 90 -9.17 -7.03 1.56
N LYS A 91 -9.50 -7.25 2.83
CA LYS A 91 -10.90 -7.37 3.28
C LYS A 91 -11.13 -6.69 4.63
N GLY A 92 -12.31 -6.10 4.81
CA GLY A 92 -12.74 -5.57 6.10
C GLY A 92 -11.71 -4.59 6.67
N GLU A 93 -11.38 -4.78 7.95
CA GLU A 93 -10.42 -3.94 8.69
C GLU A 93 -8.96 -4.06 8.21
N GLU A 94 -8.67 -4.87 7.19
CA GLU A 94 -7.39 -4.77 6.47
C GLU A 94 -7.29 -3.51 5.60
N ILE A 95 -8.41 -2.84 5.37
CA ILE A 95 -8.51 -1.60 4.61
C ILE A 95 -8.84 -0.46 5.58
N MET A 96 -8.06 0.62 5.50
CA MET A 96 -8.33 1.90 6.12
C MET A 96 -8.64 2.91 5.03
N PHE A 97 -9.67 3.73 5.23
CA PHE A 97 -10.05 4.80 4.33
C PHE A 97 -9.81 6.15 5.00
N THR A 98 -8.79 6.86 4.55
CA THR A 98 -8.37 8.17 5.07
C THR A 98 -8.51 9.22 3.97
N SER A 99 -9.60 9.99 4.01
CA SER A 99 -9.93 11.00 2.99
C SER A 99 -10.60 12.23 3.61
N ASN A 100 -10.33 13.41 3.05
CA ASN A 100 -10.71 14.71 3.62
C ASN A 100 -11.78 15.47 2.82
N ASP A 101 -11.81 15.33 1.49
CA ASP A 101 -12.83 15.91 0.61
C ASP A 101 -13.52 14.76 -0.14
N THR A 102 -14.45 14.12 0.55
CA THR A 102 -14.87 12.77 0.23
C THR A 102 -16.35 12.73 -0.16
N PRO A 103 -16.67 12.31 -1.39
CA PRO A 103 -18.05 12.12 -1.79
C PRO A 103 -18.75 11.01 -0.95
N PRO A 104 -20.06 11.15 -0.65
CA PRO A 104 -20.80 10.15 0.14
C PRO A 104 -20.73 8.72 -0.42
N GLU A 105 -20.65 8.57 -1.75
CA GLU A 105 -20.51 7.28 -2.41
C GLU A 105 -19.20 6.55 -2.05
N GLU A 106 -18.12 7.28 -1.75
CA GLU A 106 -16.85 6.67 -1.36
C GLU A 106 -16.90 6.16 0.08
N PHE A 107 -17.53 6.92 0.98
CA PHE A 107 -17.81 6.44 2.34
C PHE A 107 -18.69 5.20 2.34
N LYS A 108 -19.74 5.18 1.52
CA LYS A 108 -20.60 4.01 1.36
C LYS A 108 -19.82 2.81 0.83
N ALA A 109 -18.96 2.99 -0.18
CA ALA A 109 -18.14 1.91 -0.70
C ALA A 109 -17.17 1.36 0.37
N ALA A 110 -16.50 2.24 1.13
CA ALA A 110 -15.64 1.84 2.24
C ALA A 110 -16.41 1.05 3.32
N TYR A 111 -17.61 1.51 3.68
CA TYR A 111 -18.49 0.83 4.63
C TYR A 111 -18.93 -0.55 4.14
N GLU A 112 -19.36 -0.67 2.88
CA GLU A 112 -19.76 -1.96 2.27
C GLU A 112 -18.59 -2.95 2.18
N MET A 113 -17.35 -2.46 2.06
CA MET A 113 -16.15 -3.27 2.12
C MET A 113 -15.74 -3.69 3.54
N GLY A 114 -16.39 -3.11 4.57
CA GLY A 114 -16.05 -3.29 5.98
C GLY A 114 -14.75 -2.60 6.40
N ALA A 115 -14.32 -1.58 5.65
CA ALA A 115 -13.10 -0.84 5.94
C ALA A 115 -13.22 -0.01 7.23
N VAL A 116 -12.08 0.27 7.85
CA VAL A 116 -12.00 1.28 8.92
C VAL A 116 -12.04 2.66 8.26
N ILE A 117 -13.05 3.47 8.59
CA ILE A 117 -13.20 4.81 8.04
C ILE A 117 -12.60 5.83 9.02
N ASN A 118 -11.61 6.60 8.56
CA ASN A 118 -11.02 7.70 9.30
C ASN A 118 -11.71 9.01 8.86
N LEU A 119 -12.47 9.62 9.77
CA LEU A 119 -13.25 10.83 9.50
C LEU A 119 -12.41 12.08 9.77
N ASP A 120 -12.22 12.91 8.75
CA ASP A 120 -11.40 14.14 8.84
C ASP A 120 -12.19 15.36 9.37
N ASP A 121 -13.51 15.35 9.25
CA ASP A 121 -14.39 16.46 9.66
C ASP A 121 -15.66 15.93 10.36
N ILE A 122 -16.18 16.71 11.32
CA ILE A 122 -17.37 16.35 12.10
C ILE A 122 -18.62 16.18 11.24
N THR A 123 -18.72 16.90 10.12
CA THR A 123 -19.85 16.80 9.18
C THR A 123 -19.95 15.43 8.51
N HIS A 124 -18.87 14.64 8.49
CA HIS A 124 -18.91 13.27 7.95
C HIS A 124 -19.66 12.28 8.85
N ILE A 125 -19.94 12.63 10.12
CA ILE A 125 -20.76 11.78 11.02
C ILE A 125 -22.22 11.77 10.59
N ASP A 126 -22.70 12.88 10.01
CA ASP A 126 -24.09 13.07 9.61
C ASP A 126 -24.34 12.73 8.13
N ALA A 127 -23.29 12.45 7.36
CA ALA A 127 -23.33 12.16 5.91
C ALA A 127 -23.71 10.71 5.61
#